data_AF-A0A1G8KUH1-F1
#
_entry.id   AF-A0A1G8KUH1-F1
#
_cell.length_a   1.000
_cell.length_b   1.000
_cell.length_c   1.000
_cell.angle_alpha   90.00
_cell.angle_beta   90.00
_cell.angle_gamma   90.00
#
_symmetry.space_group_name_H-M   'P 1'
#
loop_
_entity.id
_entity.type
_entity.pdbx_description
1 polymer ?
#
loop_
_entity_poly.entity_id
_entity_poly.type
_entity_poly.pdbx_seq_one_letter_code
_entity_poly.pdbx_strand_id
1 'polypeptide(L)' 'MEIITRDSVLQAVVTSSEVIKILCISRARLSQLVKNNKLTPLKKNLFLMEDVLKRKTEQIELRRLYYRPKGG' A
#
# COMPACT_ATOMS: atom_id res chain seq x y z
N MET A 1 -8.85 -13.08 -25.11
CA MET A 1 -7.64 -13.41 -24.33
C MET A 1 -6.90 -12.09 -24.16
N GLU A 2 -6.93 -11.50 -22.97
CA GLU A 2 -6.15 -10.28 -22.73
C GLU A 2 -4.67 -10.64 -22.81
N ILE A 3 -3.95 -9.99 -23.71
CA ILE A 3 -2.50 -10.16 -23.83
C ILE A 3 -1.89 -9.36 -22.70
N ILE A 4 -1.40 -10.05 -21.66
CA ILE A 4 -0.64 -9.42 -20.60
C ILE A 4 0.72 -9.00 -21.19
N THR A 5 0.90 -7.70 -21.40
CA THR A 5 2.16 -7.13 -21.87
C THR A 5 3.10 -6.88 -20.71
N ARG A 6 4.40 -6.81 -20.99
CA ARG A 6 5.43 -6.48 -20.00
C ARG A 6 5.17 -5.13 -19.34
N ASP A 7 4.72 -4.15 -20.11
CA ASP A 7 4.41 -2.80 -19.62
C ASP A 7 3.25 -2.81 -18.61
N SER A 8 2.18 -3.56 -18.87
CA SER A 8 1.07 -3.67 -17.92
C SER A 8 1.49 -4.27 -16.57
N VAL A 9 2.41 -5.24 -16.58
CA VAL A 9 2.97 -5.82 -15.36
C VAL A 9 3.84 -4.81 -14.61
N LEU A 10 4.66 -4.05 -15.33
CA LEU A 10 5.53 -3.04 -14.72
C LEU A 10 4.73 -1.88 -14.11
N GLN A 11 3.58 -1.52 -14.68
CA GLN A 11 2.69 -0.51 -14.11
C GLN A 11 1.88 -1.03 -12.91
N ALA A 12 1.60 -2.33 -12.86
CA ALA A 12 0.85 -2.95 -11.77
C ALA A 12 1.71 -3.26 -10.52
N VAL A 13 3.03 -3.20 -10.62
CA VAL A 13 3.95 -3.54 -9.52
C VAL A 13 4.70 -2.29 -9.07
N VAL A 14 4.81 -2.12 -7.76
CA VAL A 14 5.52 -1.00 -7.12
C VAL A 14 6.58 -1.47 -6.14
N THR A 15 7.63 -0.67 -6.01
CA THR A 15 8.75 -0.92 -5.10
C THR A 15 8.45 -0.40 -3.69
N SER A 16 9.17 -0.91 -2.67
CA SER A 16 9.07 -0.40 -1.28
C SER A 16 9.17 1.13 -1.18
N SER A 17 10.03 1.77 -1.99
CA SER A 17 10.23 3.22 -2.01
C SER A 17 8.99 3.95 -2.52
N GLU A 18 8.32 3.42 -3.53
CA GLU A 18 7.08 3.98 -4.07
C GLU A 18 5.92 3.75 -3.11
N VAL A 19 5.82 2.58 -2.49
CA VAL A 19 4.80 2.30 -1.46
C VAL A 19 4.87 3.32 -0.33
N ILE A 20 6.07 3.64 0.14
CA ILE A 20 6.31 4.67 1.16
C ILE A 20 5.75 6.02 0.73
N LYS A 21 5.98 6.43 -0.52
CA LYS A 21 5.46 7.68 -1.08
C LYS A 21 3.94 7.66 -1.24
N ILE A 22 3.39 6.56 -1.79
CA ILE A 22 1.95 6.42 -2.07
C ILE A 22 1.13 6.42 -0.77
N LEU A 23 1.58 5.67 0.23
CA LEU A 23 0.91 5.57 1.54
C LEU A 23 1.29 6.72 2.48
N CYS A 24 2.32 7.50 2.16
CA CYS A 24 2.85 8.56 3.01
C CYS A 24 3.18 8.06 4.44
N ILE A 25 3.95 6.97 4.52
CA ILE A 25 4.34 6.31 5.78
C ILE A 25 5.85 6.22 5.93
N SER A 26 6.34 5.99 7.15
CA SER A 26 7.77 5.69 7.36
C SER A 26 8.13 4.27 6.90
N ARG A 27 9.42 4.04 6.64
CA ARG A 27 9.95 2.70 6.29
C ARG A 27 9.73 1.68 7.42
N ALA A 28 9.84 2.12 8.68
CA ALA A 28 9.52 1.29 9.83
C ALA A 28 8.05 0.86 9.83
N ARG A 29 7.15 1.78 9.47
CA ARG A 29 5.71 1.47 9.37
C ARG A 29 5.43 0.48 8.23
N LEU A 30 6.10 0.61 7.08
CA LEU A 30 6.01 -0.38 6.01
C LEU A 30 6.42 -1.77 6.52
N SER A 31 7.53 -1.89 7.24
CA SER A 31 7.96 -3.17 7.82
C SER A 31 6.91 -3.76 8.77
N GLN A 32 6.29 -2.93 9.61
CA GLN A 32 5.19 -3.38 10.47
C GLN A 32 3.97 -3.85 9.68
N LEU A 33 3.60 -3.16 8.58
CA LEU A 33 2.47 -3.60 7.75
C LEU A 33 2.72 -4.98 7.15
N VAL A 34 3.94 -5.25 6.69
CA VAL A 34 4.34 -6.56 6.18
C VAL A 34 4.33 -7.61 7.29
N LYS A 35 4.94 -7.32 8.45
CA LYS A 35 4.93 -8.24 9.61
C LYS A 35 3.52 -8.58 10.09
N ASN A 36 2.60 -7.63 10.02
CA ASN A 36 1.22 -7.79 10.48
C ASN A 36 0.30 -8.37 9.38
N ASN A 37 0.84 -8.84 8.25
CA ASN A 37 0.07 -9.33 7.09
C ASN A 37 -1.00 -8.33 6.59
N LYS A 38 -0.75 -7.02 6.78
CA LYS A 38 -1.62 -5.94 6.28
C LYS A 38 -1.20 -5.46 4.89
N LEU A 39 -0.03 -5.87 4.44
CA LEU A 39 0.46 -5.65 3.07
C LEU A 39 1.35 -6.84 2.70
N THR A 40 1.02 -7.53 1.62
CA THR A 40 1.74 -8.75 1.22
C THR A 40 2.69 -8.43 0.07
N PRO A 41 4.02 -8.64 0.25
CA PRO A 41 4.95 -8.51 -0.86
C PRO A 41 4.79 -9.68 -1.83
N LEU A 42 4.74 -9.40 -3.14
CA LEU A 42 4.82 -10.42 -4.19
C LEU A 42 6.19 -11.10 -4.20
N LYS A 43 7.23 -10.28 -4.01
CA LYS A 43 8.63 -10.68 -3.94
C LYS A 43 9.36 -9.70 -3.02
N LYS A 44 10.60 -9.99 -2.66
CA LYS A 44 11.43 -9.14 -1.78
C LYS A 44 11.37 -7.67 -2.25
N ASN A 45 10.66 -6.82 -1.51
CA ASN A 45 10.43 -5.38 -1.76
C ASN A 45 9.55 -5.00 -2.97
N LEU A 46 8.76 -5.93 -3.51
CA LEU A 46 7.80 -5.66 -4.60
C LEU A 46 6.38 -5.93 -4.14
N PHE A 47 5.47 -5.02 -4.47
CA PHE A 47 4.07 -5.05 -4.06
C PHE A 47 3.16 -4.79 -5.26
N LEU A 48 1.92 -5.28 -5.22
CA LEU A 48 0.91 -4.88 -6.20
C LEU A 48 0.44 -3.45 -5.91
N MET A 49 0.34 -2.64 -6.96
CA MET A 49 -0.24 -1.31 -6.89
C MET A 49 -1.67 -1.36 -6.33
N GLU A 50 -2.46 -2.33 -6.77
CA GLU A 50 -3.82 -2.59 -6.26
C GLU A 50 -3.86 -2.73 -4.73
N ASP A 51 -3.02 -3.63 -4.18
CA ASP A 51 -2.98 -3.89 -2.74
C ASP A 51 -2.61 -2.63 -1.95
N VAL A 52 -1.66 -1.86 -2.47
CA VAL A 52 -1.21 -0.61 -1.87
C VAL A 52 -2.33 0.44 -1.88
N LEU A 53 -3.05 0.59 -3.00
CA LEU A 53 -4.17 1.50 -3.11
C LEU A 53 -5.34 1.10 -2.22
N LYS A 54 -5.70 -0.19 -2.21
CA LYS A 54 -6.73 -0.73 -1.30
C LYS A 54 -6.41 -0.41 0.15
N ARG A 55 -5.15 -0.63 0.55
CA ARG A 55 -4.68 -0.31 1.90
C ARG A 55 -4.75 1.19 2.20
N LYS A 56 -4.47 2.06 1.23
CA LYS A 56 -4.58 3.51 1.36
C LYS A 56 -6.03 3.91 1.65
N THR A 57 -6.98 3.36 0.89
CA THR A 57 -8.41 3.59 1.09
C THR A 57 -8.85 3.15 2.48
N GLU A 58 -8.46 1.95 2.92
CA GLU A 58 -8.73 1.48 4.28
C GLU A 58 -8.15 2.41 5.36
N GLN A 59 -6.94 2.96 5.17
CA GLN A 59 -6.38 3.93 6.12
C GLN A 59 -7.18 5.23 6.17
N ILE A 60 -7.75 5.67 5.06
CA ILE A 60 -8.59 6.88 5.01
C ILE A 60 -9.91 6.61 5.71
N GLU A 61 -10.55 5.48 5.45
CA GLU A 61 -11.80 5.09 6.10
C GLU A 61 -11.64 4.90 7.60
N LEU A 62 -10.59 4.21 8.05
CA LEU A 62 -10.29 4.09 9.48
C LEU A 62 -10.02 5.46 10.14
N ARG A 63 -9.35 6.38 9.43
CA ARG A 63 -9.21 7.75 9.92
C ARG A 63 -10.57 8.42 10.02
N ARG A 64 -11.43 8.35 9.01
CA ARG A 64 -12.79 8.92 9.08
C ARG A 64 -13.61 8.38 10.26
N LEU A 65 -13.55 7.07 10.51
CA LEU A 65 -14.33 6.40 11.55
C LEU A 65 -13.79 6.65 12.98
N TYR A 66 -12.47 6.62 13.15
CA TYR A 66 -11.84 6.59 14.48
C TYR A 66 -11.10 7.87 14.84
N TYR A 67 -10.77 8.73 13.87
CA TYR A 67 -10.15 10.02 14.15
C TYR A 67 -11.23 10.98 14.65
N ARG A 68 -11.40 11.05 15.97
CA ARG A 68 -12.03 12.22 16.61
C ARG A 68 -10.93 13.26 16.84
N PRO A 69 -11.00 14.46 16.23
CA PRO A 69 -10.14 15.54 16.66
C PRO A 69 -10.37 15.76 18.16
N LYS A 70 -9.32 15.68 18.96
CA LYS A 70 -9.39 16.06 20.37
C LYS A 70 -9.52 17.57 20.43
N GLY A 71 -10.75 18.08 20.46
CA GLY A 71 -11.01 19.51 20.59
C GLY A 71 -12.42 19.89 20.15
N GLY A 72 -13.31 19.94 21.13
CA GLY A 72 -14.64 20.52 21.12
C GLY A 72 -15.09 20.61 22.56
#